data_AF-A0AAV5BQA7-F1
#
_entry.id   AF-A0AAV5BQA7-F1
#
_cell.length_a   1.000
_cell.length_b   1.000
_cell.length_c   1.000
_cell.angle_alpha   90.00
_cell.angle_beta   90.00
_cell.angle_gamma   90.00
#
_symmetry.space_group_name_H-M   'P 1'
#
loop_
_entity.id
_entity.type
_entity.pdbx_description
1 polymer ?
#
loop_
_entity_poly.entity_id
_entity_poly.type
_entity_poly.pdbx_seq_one_letter_code
_entity_poly.pdbx_strand_id
1 'polypeptide(L)'
;MVRPTARARGPGVLRLPTRGDRGRFPAICRQWRYAVQQYHLPLPSPLPWLVLPDGSIFRVPHGETFHLPEGTRYHNSCGEWLMMSRDDNSCFLLNAFTKATMPLPSLSSYCPIDEPVETVNVRDIGRESHGTWIDLKDKDYISVNALVVCSTQLIAALVAVGAGNLGTVALCRPGAAAWSVSAREQCGWLSGMVFFQGKLYAIDTGTEDLLAIDIVDEHDNATPRVS
;
A
#
# COMPACT_ATOMS: atom_id res chain seq x y z
N MET A 1 6.44 18.85 51.17
CA MET A 1 7.37 18.43 50.11
C MET A 1 7.31 16.92 50.00
N VAL A 2 6.43 16.38 49.14
CA VAL A 2 6.20 14.93 49.00
C VAL A 2 6.78 14.52 47.65
N ARG A 3 7.82 13.70 47.66
CA ARG A 3 8.34 13.03 46.46
C ARG A 3 7.50 11.77 46.21
N PRO A 4 6.89 11.58 45.03
CA PRO A 4 6.35 10.29 44.68
C PRO A 4 7.50 9.40 44.20
N THR A 5 7.90 8.44 45.03
CA THR A 5 8.74 7.31 44.62
C THR A 5 7.86 6.25 43.95
N ALA A 6 7.76 6.30 42.62
CA ALA A 6 7.24 5.17 41.85
C ALA A 6 8.38 4.17 41.62
N ARG A 7 8.43 3.12 42.45
CA ARG A 7 9.31 1.95 42.27
C ARG A 7 8.74 1.12 41.11
N ALA A 8 9.41 1.10 39.96
CA ALA A 8 9.05 0.18 38.88
C ALA A 8 9.45 -1.26 39.29
N ARG A 9 8.45 -2.12 39.53
CA ARG A 9 8.64 -3.58 39.70
C ARG A 9 8.62 -4.25 38.31
N GLY A 10 9.69 -4.96 37.95
CA GLY A 10 9.70 -6.15 37.07
C GLY A 10 9.24 -5.98 35.61
N PRO A 11 9.53 -6.94 34.71
CA PRO A 11 9.53 -6.75 33.26
C PRO A 11 8.11 -6.84 32.68
N GLY A 12 7.31 -5.81 32.90
CA GLY A 12 6.17 -5.55 32.04
C GLY A 12 6.73 -5.07 30.70
N VAL A 13 6.52 -5.83 29.62
CA VAL A 13 6.80 -5.38 28.26
C VAL A 13 6.11 -4.02 28.11
N LEU A 14 6.92 -2.98 28.00
CA LEU A 14 6.45 -1.61 28.01
C LEU A 14 5.78 -1.34 26.67
N ARG A 15 4.48 -1.64 26.59
CA ARG A 15 3.66 -1.39 25.40
C ARG A 15 3.44 0.11 25.31
N LEU A 16 4.33 0.79 24.59
CA LEU A 16 4.14 2.15 24.12
C LEU A 16 3.43 2.05 22.76
N PRO A 17 2.10 2.26 22.73
CA PRO A 17 1.28 1.95 21.57
C PRO A 17 1.48 2.97 20.45
N THR A 18 1.95 4.18 20.76
CA THR A 18 2.11 5.25 19.77
C THR A 18 3.57 5.63 19.51
N ARG A 19 3.84 6.13 18.30
CA ARG A 19 5.15 6.69 17.93
C ARG A 19 5.51 7.92 18.79
N GLY A 20 4.51 8.73 19.14
CA GLY A 20 4.67 9.91 20.00
C GLY A 20 5.10 9.56 21.42
N ASP A 21 4.46 8.56 22.03
CA ASP A 21 4.84 8.09 23.37
C ASP A 21 6.28 7.58 23.38
N ARG A 22 6.69 6.83 22.35
CA ARG A 22 8.07 6.34 22.21
C ARG A 22 9.10 7.42 21.95
N GLY A 23 8.72 8.53 21.31
CA GLY A 23 9.61 9.68 21.14
C GLY A 23 9.83 10.42 22.47
N ARG A 24 8.78 10.50 23.30
CA ARG A 24 8.84 11.17 24.62
C ARG A 24 9.45 10.28 25.70
N PHE A 25 9.28 8.96 25.61
CA PHE A 25 9.74 7.99 26.61
C PHE A 25 11.26 8.06 26.93
N PRO A 26 12.19 8.07 25.95
CA PRO A 26 13.62 8.19 26.19
C PRO A 26 14.06 9.63 26.57
N ALA A 27 13.14 10.61 26.52
CA ALA A 27 13.39 11.98 26.97
C ALA A 27 13.14 12.16 28.48
N ILE A 28 12.47 11.21 29.14
CA ILE A 28 12.08 11.33 30.57
C ILE A 28 13.28 11.11 31.50
N CYS A 29 14.02 10.01 31.35
CA CYS A 29 15.22 9.74 32.15
C CYS A 29 16.19 8.78 31.47
N ARG A 30 17.44 8.71 31.98
CA ARG A 30 18.49 7.84 31.44
C ARG A 30 18.13 6.34 31.48
N GLN A 31 17.45 5.89 32.54
CA GLN A 31 17.04 4.49 32.67
C GLN A 31 15.99 4.09 31.61
N TRP A 32 15.09 4.99 31.27
CA TRP A 32 14.03 4.74 30.28
C TRP A 32 14.57 4.78 28.85
N ARG A 33 15.55 5.66 28.58
CA ARG A 33 16.30 5.65 27.33
C ARG A 33 17.03 4.32 27.12
N TYR A 34 17.66 3.79 28.17
CA TYR A 34 18.36 2.52 28.11
C TYR A 34 17.39 1.35 27.89
N ALA A 35 16.22 1.35 28.54
CA ALA A 35 15.19 0.35 28.30
C ALA A 35 14.68 0.34 26.84
N VAL A 36 14.43 1.51 26.24
CA VAL A 36 14.01 1.59 24.82
C VAL A 36 15.09 1.04 23.88
N GLN A 37 16.37 1.29 24.17
CA GLN A 37 17.49 0.77 23.39
C GLN A 37 17.69 -0.74 23.55
N GLN A 38 17.54 -1.28 24.75
CA GLN A 38 17.73 -2.71 25.01
C GLN A 38 16.60 -3.59 24.48
N TYR A 39 15.36 -3.11 24.49
CA TYR A 39 14.20 -3.94 24.19
C TYR A 39 13.71 -3.89 22.74
N HIS A 40 14.43 -3.22 21.83
CA HIS A 40 14.10 -3.11 20.39
C HIS A 40 12.59 -3.11 20.14
N LEU A 41 11.89 -2.12 20.72
CA LEU A 41 10.43 -2.11 20.72
C LEU A 41 9.90 -2.24 19.27
N PRO A 42 9.09 -3.27 18.95
CA PRO A 42 8.58 -3.49 17.59
C PRO A 42 7.86 -2.24 17.14
N LEU A 43 8.15 -1.72 15.93
CA LEU A 43 7.60 -0.45 15.41
C LEU A 43 6.11 -0.34 15.77
N PRO A 44 5.64 0.80 16.32
CA PRO A 44 4.23 0.89 16.70
C PRO A 44 3.38 0.52 15.49
N SER A 45 2.36 -0.31 15.69
CA SER A 45 1.32 -0.43 14.67
C SER A 45 0.86 0.99 14.35
N PRO A 46 0.84 1.42 13.08
CA PRO A 46 0.27 2.70 12.74
C PRO A 46 -1.14 2.71 13.34
N LEU A 47 -1.40 3.73 14.15
CA LEU A 47 -2.72 3.92 14.75
C LEU A 47 -3.74 3.98 13.61
N PRO A 48 -4.91 3.35 13.76
CA PRO A 48 -5.91 3.37 12.71
C PRO A 48 -6.30 4.82 12.40
N TRP A 49 -6.29 5.14 11.10
CA TRP A 49 -6.74 6.41 10.58
C TRP A 49 -8.09 6.24 9.92
N LEU A 50 -8.95 7.24 10.08
CA LEU A 50 -10.21 7.35 9.34
C LEU A 50 -10.08 8.52 8.38
N VAL A 51 -10.21 8.25 7.08
CA VAL A 51 -10.34 9.29 6.06
C VAL A 51 -11.83 9.57 5.90
N LEU A 52 -12.26 10.79 6.18
CA LEU A 52 -13.64 11.22 6.01
C LEU A 52 -13.90 11.74 4.59
N PRO A 53 -15.16 11.76 4.13
CA PRO A 53 -15.54 12.26 2.81
C PRO A 53 -15.13 13.72 2.53
N ASP A 54 -14.95 14.54 3.58
CA ASP A 54 -14.50 15.93 3.49
C ASP A 54 -12.97 16.06 3.35
N GLY A 55 -12.25 14.95 3.23
CA GLY A 55 -10.79 14.91 3.12
C GLY A 55 -10.08 15.13 4.46
N SER A 56 -10.79 15.13 5.59
CA SER A 56 -10.15 15.14 6.90
C SER A 56 -9.71 13.73 7.31
N ILE A 57 -8.56 13.64 7.98
CA ILE A 57 -8.03 12.38 8.49
C ILE A 57 -7.95 12.44 10.01
N PHE A 58 -8.63 11.50 10.67
CA PHE A 58 -8.69 11.39 12.12
C PHE A 58 -7.70 10.34 12.63
N ARG A 59 -6.85 10.75 13.58
CA ARG A 59 -5.98 9.84 14.34
C ARG A 59 -6.66 9.38 15.62
N VAL A 60 -6.97 8.09 15.70
CA VAL A 60 -7.46 7.47 16.95
C VAL A 60 -6.25 7.01 17.79
N PRO A 61 -6.20 7.26 19.12
CA PRO A 61 -7.19 7.91 19.97
C PRO A 61 -6.91 9.41 20.23
N HIS A 62 -5.86 9.99 19.64
CA HIS A 62 -5.39 11.31 20.07
C HIS A 62 -6.24 12.47 19.53
N GLY A 63 -7.20 12.18 18.64
CA GLY A 63 -8.17 13.17 18.13
C GLY A 63 -7.55 14.25 17.27
N GLU A 64 -6.26 14.15 16.93
CA GLU A 64 -5.60 15.05 16.00
C GLU A 64 -6.19 14.81 14.61
N THR A 65 -6.92 15.81 14.11
CA THR A 65 -7.39 15.88 12.74
C THR A 65 -6.37 16.63 11.91
N PHE A 66 -6.01 16.07 10.76
CA PHE A 66 -5.28 16.83 9.74
C PHE A 66 -6.04 16.76 8.43
N HIS A 67 -6.05 17.88 7.71
CA HIS A 67 -6.68 17.95 6.41
C HIS A 67 -5.72 17.44 5.34
N LEU A 68 -6.28 16.72 4.37
CA LEU A 68 -5.60 16.47 3.12
C LEU A 68 -5.31 17.79 2.39
N PRO A 69 -4.25 17.86 1.57
CA PRO A 69 -4.00 19.04 0.76
C PRO A 69 -5.22 19.34 -0.11
N GLU A 70 -5.58 20.62 -0.24
CA GLU A 70 -6.68 21.05 -1.08
C GLU A 70 -6.46 20.62 -2.55
N GLY A 71 -7.54 20.27 -3.26
CA GLY A 71 -7.46 19.77 -4.63
C GLY A 71 -6.82 18.39 -4.75
N THR A 72 -6.88 17.57 -3.69
CA THR A 72 -6.44 16.17 -3.74
C THR A 72 -7.57 15.18 -3.48
N ARG A 73 -7.47 14.01 -4.11
CA ARG A 73 -8.41 12.88 -3.97
C ARG A 73 -7.68 11.69 -3.40
N TYR A 74 -8.27 11.04 -2.40
CA TYR A 74 -7.76 9.82 -1.80
C TYR A 74 -8.17 8.58 -2.60
N HIS A 75 -7.25 7.63 -2.78
CA HIS A 75 -7.50 6.38 -3.52
C HIS A 75 -7.35 5.14 -2.64
N ASN A 76 -6.25 5.01 -1.91
CA ASN A 76 -5.98 3.85 -1.05
C ASN A 76 -4.85 4.15 -0.04
N SER A 77 -4.51 3.22 0.85
CA SER A 77 -3.43 3.36 1.81
C SER A 77 -2.65 2.07 2.01
N CYS A 78 -1.37 2.20 2.37
CA CYS A 78 -0.49 1.10 2.74
C CYS A 78 0.35 1.50 3.95
N GLY A 79 -0.03 1.01 5.14
CA GLY A 79 0.62 1.39 6.39
C GLY A 79 0.54 2.89 6.64
N GLU A 80 1.68 3.59 6.62
CA GLU A 80 1.76 5.04 6.84
C GLU A 80 1.55 5.89 5.57
N TRP A 81 1.48 5.25 4.39
CA TRP A 81 1.42 5.90 3.09
C TRP A 81 -0.02 5.98 2.58
N LEU A 82 -0.41 7.16 2.12
CA LEU A 82 -1.71 7.44 1.53
C LEU A 82 -1.53 7.72 0.04
N MET A 83 -2.18 6.96 -0.84
CA MET A 83 -2.18 7.24 -2.26
C MET A 83 -3.23 8.30 -2.58
N MET A 84 -2.78 9.34 -3.27
CA MET A 84 -3.59 10.49 -3.60
C MET A 84 -3.35 10.92 -5.05
N SER A 85 -4.33 11.60 -5.64
CA SER A 85 -4.16 12.31 -6.90
C SER A 85 -4.50 13.79 -6.74
N ARG A 86 -3.89 14.64 -7.55
CA ARG A 86 -4.28 16.05 -7.71
C ARG A 86 -5.26 16.20 -8.88
N ASP A 87 -5.87 17.37 -9.01
CA ASP A 87 -6.76 17.73 -10.12
C ASP A 87 -6.12 17.63 -11.52
N ASP A 88 -4.78 17.71 -11.62
CA ASP A 88 -4.02 17.46 -12.86
C ASP A 88 -3.79 15.97 -13.15
N ASN A 89 -4.44 15.08 -12.40
CA ASN A 89 -4.31 13.62 -12.42
C ASN A 89 -2.90 13.11 -12.07
N SER A 90 -1.99 13.95 -11.56
CA SER A 90 -0.73 13.48 -11.00
C SER A 90 -0.99 12.71 -9.70
N CYS A 91 -0.32 11.56 -9.54
CA CYS A 91 -0.47 10.71 -8.38
C CYS A 91 0.77 10.74 -7.49
N PHE A 92 0.58 10.54 -6.19
CA PHE A 92 1.68 10.44 -5.24
C PHE A 92 1.26 9.70 -3.98
N LEU A 93 2.24 9.15 -3.26
CA LEU A 93 2.05 8.72 -1.89
C LEU A 93 2.43 9.85 -0.93
N LEU A 94 1.60 10.07 0.09
CA LEU A 94 1.88 10.95 1.22
C LEU A 94 2.07 10.11 2.48
N ASN A 95 3.23 10.22 3.12
CA ASN A 95 3.41 9.68 4.46
C ASN A 95 2.75 10.60 5.47
N ALA A 96 1.74 10.10 6.18
CA ALA A 96 0.94 10.98 7.04
C ALA A 96 1.67 11.42 8.33
N PHE A 97 2.78 10.78 8.71
CA PHE A 97 3.58 11.15 9.89
C PHE A 97 4.71 12.12 9.55
N THR A 98 5.47 11.81 8.49
CA THR A 98 6.67 12.58 8.11
C THR A 98 6.37 13.67 7.09
N LYS A 99 5.18 13.64 6.48
CA LYS A 99 4.79 14.48 5.35
C LYS A 99 5.68 14.29 4.12
N ALA A 100 6.49 13.22 4.08
CA ALA A 100 7.25 12.83 2.91
C ALA A 100 6.29 12.49 1.76
N THR A 101 6.67 12.88 0.55
CA THR A 101 5.93 12.57 -0.65
C THR A 101 6.75 11.68 -1.57
N MET A 102 6.06 10.81 -2.30
CA MET A 102 6.67 9.91 -3.27
C MET A 102 5.86 9.99 -4.57
N PRO A 103 6.44 10.47 -5.68
CA PRO A 103 5.69 10.62 -6.93
C PRO A 103 5.33 9.25 -7.51
N LEU A 104 4.13 9.15 -8.06
CA LEU A 104 3.64 7.97 -8.77
C LEU A 104 3.18 8.35 -10.18
N PRO A 105 3.19 7.38 -11.11
CA PRO A 105 2.55 7.59 -12.40
C PRO A 105 1.05 7.86 -12.23
N SER A 106 0.48 8.63 -13.15
CA SER A 106 -0.96 8.85 -13.19
C SER A 106 -1.71 7.52 -13.34
N LEU A 107 -2.88 7.40 -12.71
CA LEU A 107 -3.77 6.23 -12.85
C LEU A 107 -4.31 6.02 -14.27
N SER A 108 -4.06 6.92 -15.22
CA SER A 108 -4.37 6.73 -16.65
C SER A 108 -3.15 6.34 -17.49
N SER A 109 -1.94 6.36 -16.91
CA SER A 109 -0.68 6.15 -17.63
C SER A 109 -0.19 4.72 -17.45
N TYR A 110 -0.30 3.90 -18.49
CA TYR A 110 0.06 2.48 -18.47
C TYR A 110 1.05 2.11 -19.57
N CYS A 111 2.01 1.26 -19.23
CA CYS A 111 2.95 0.63 -20.13
C CYS A 111 2.64 -0.88 -20.18
N PRO A 112 2.03 -1.38 -21.28
CA PRO A 112 1.75 -2.80 -21.43
C PRO A 112 3.05 -3.60 -21.56
N ILE A 113 3.11 -4.75 -20.89
CA ILE A 113 4.23 -5.69 -21.01
C ILE A 113 3.75 -6.91 -21.78
N ASP A 114 4.38 -7.13 -22.95
CA ASP A 114 4.16 -8.27 -23.84
C ASP A 114 5.25 -9.32 -23.59
N GLU A 115 5.04 -10.25 -22.66
CA GLU A 115 5.82 -11.48 -22.63
C GLU A 115 4.90 -12.71 -22.70
N PRO A 116 5.33 -13.78 -23.40
CA PRO A 116 4.55 -15.00 -23.54
C PRO A 116 4.61 -15.78 -22.23
N VAL A 117 3.57 -15.69 -21.41
CA VAL A 117 3.36 -16.70 -20.36
C VAL A 117 3.04 -18.01 -21.10
N GLU A 118 3.93 -19.01 -21.02
CA GLU A 118 3.60 -20.38 -21.38
C GLU A 118 2.51 -20.85 -20.41
N THR A 119 1.25 -20.64 -20.78
CA THR A 119 0.12 -21.21 -20.05
C THR A 119 0.19 -22.72 -20.24
N VAL A 120 0.66 -23.42 -19.21
CA VAL A 120 0.34 -24.83 -19.03
C VAL A 120 -1.17 -24.92 -19.13
N ASN A 121 -1.65 -25.65 -20.15
CA ASN A 121 -3.07 -25.83 -20.48
C ASN A 121 -3.89 -26.22 -19.23
N VAL A 122 -4.37 -25.23 -18.48
CA VAL A 122 -5.42 -25.42 -17.50
C VAL A 122 -6.70 -25.52 -18.32
N ARG A 123 -7.33 -26.69 -18.23
CA ARG A 123 -8.52 -27.04 -18.99
C ARG A 123 -9.57 -25.95 -18.84
N ASP A 124 -9.88 -25.34 -19.97
CA ASP A 124 -10.95 -24.38 -20.16
C ASP A 124 -12.28 -25.07 -19.87
N ILE A 125 -12.79 -24.89 -18.66
CA ILE A 125 -14.14 -25.30 -18.28
C ILE A 125 -14.95 -24.02 -18.06
N GLY A 126 -15.47 -23.47 -19.15
CA GLY A 126 -16.67 -22.62 -19.15
C GLY A 126 -16.61 -21.32 -18.35
N ARG A 127 -15.45 -20.71 -18.15
CA ARG A 127 -15.38 -19.35 -17.58
C ARG A 127 -15.69 -18.35 -18.68
N GLU A 128 -16.63 -17.44 -18.43
CA GLU A 128 -16.83 -16.27 -19.30
C GLU A 128 -15.47 -15.57 -19.45
N SER A 129 -15.00 -15.41 -20.69
CA SER A 129 -13.70 -14.79 -20.95
C SER A 129 -13.74 -13.34 -20.47
N HIS A 130 -13.09 -13.08 -19.33
CA HIS A 130 -12.88 -11.74 -18.82
C HIS A 130 -11.84 -11.07 -19.72
N GLY A 131 -12.20 -9.93 -20.33
CA GLY A 131 -11.31 -9.20 -21.23
C GLY A 131 -9.96 -8.83 -20.57
N THR A 132 -8.99 -8.44 -21.39
CA THR A 132 -7.69 -8.00 -20.88
C THR A 132 -7.77 -6.59 -20.30
N TRP A 133 -6.74 -6.17 -19.54
CA TRP A 133 -6.67 -4.80 -19.01
C TRP A 133 -6.78 -3.74 -20.12
N ILE A 134 -6.16 -3.98 -21.27
CA ILE A 134 -6.18 -3.06 -22.41
C ILE A 134 -7.58 -2.93 -23.01
N ASP A 135 -8.39 -3.99 -22.97
CA ASP A 135 -9.77 -3.96 -23.45
C ASP A 135 -10.74 -3.23 -22.51
N LEU A 136 -10.34 -3.05 -21.25
CA LEU A 136 -11.22 -2.60 -20.17
C LEU A 136 -10.92 -1.17 -19.72
N LYS A 137 -9.64 -0.78 -19.64
CA LYS A 137 -9.21 0.48 -18.99
C LYS A 137 -9.92 1.76 -19.45
N ASP A 138 -10.38 1.80 -20.71
CA ASP A 138 -10.99 2.98 -21.33
C ASP A 138 -12.54 2.93 -21.29
N LYS A 139 -13.13 1.87 -20.73
CA LYS A 139 -14.59 1.69 -20.67
C LYS A 139 -15.25 2.34 -19.45
N ASP A 140 -14.51 2.56 -18.37
CA ASP A 140 -15.05 3.12 -17.13
C ASP A 140 -13.93 3.77 -16.28
N TYR A 141 -14.28 4.32 -15.12
CA TYR A 141 -13.31 4.84 -14.16
C TYR A 141 -12.43 3.73 -13.58
N ILE A 142 -11.19 4.09 -13.23
CA ILE A 142 -10.23 3.20 -12.60
C ILE A 142 -10.22 3.45 -11.09
N SER A 143 -10.38 2.38 -10.30
CA SER A 143 -10.23 2.40 -8.85
C SER A 143 -8.96 1.65 -8.42
N VAL A 144 -8.41 2.03 -7.27
CA VAL A 144 -7.33 1.30 -6.61
C VAL A 144 -7.91 0.53 -5.44
N ASN A 145 -8.02 -0.77 -5.57
CA ASN A 145 -8.65 -1.64 -4.57
C ASN A 145 -7.66 -2.09 -3.50
N ALA A 146 -6.37 -2.22 -3.82
CA ALA A 146 -5.31 -2.47 -2.85
C ALA A 146 -4.01 -1.77 -3.26
N LEU A 147 -3.21 -1.40 -2.27
CA LEU A 147 -1.90 -0.76 -2.46
C LEU A 147 -0.87 -1.43 -1.55
N VAL A 148 0.30 -1.75 -2.12
CA VAL A 148 1.42 -2.34 -1.41
C VAL A 148 2.72 -1.63 -1.76
N VAL A 149 3.42 -1.12 -0.74
CA VAL A 149 4.79 -0.60 -0.89
C VAL A 149 5.74 -1.76 -0.63
N CYS A 150 6.20 -2.42 -1.70
CA CYS A 150 7.06 -3.61 -1.62
C CYS A 150 8.48 -3.27 -1.15
N SER A 151 9.02 -2.16 -1.65
CA SER A 151 10.35 -1.65 -1.29
C SER A 151 10.42 -0.12 -1.47
N THR A 152 11.60 0.47 -1.29
CA THR A 152 11.82 1.90 -1.61
C THR A 152 11.78 2.21 -3.10
N GLN A 153 11.81 1.18 -3.95
CA GLN A 153 11.87 1.31 -5.41
C GLN A 153 10.70 0.65 -6.12
N LEU A 154 9.85 -0.09 -5.41
CA LEU A 154 8.77 -0.87 -6.02
C LEU A 154 7.47 -0.71 -5.26
N ILE A 155 6.43 -0.38 -6.02
CA ILE A 155 5.05 -0.24 -5.55
C ILE A 155 4.16 -1.11 -6.42
N ALA A 156 3.24 -1.80 -5.77
CA ALA A 156 2.19 -2.58 -6.41
C ALA A 156 0.83 -2.01 -6.07
N ALA A 157 -0.05 -1.94 -7.06
CA ALA A 157 -1.44 -1.54 -6.91
C ALA A 157 -2.34 -2.58 -7.59
N LEU A 158 -3.45 -2.90 -6.96
CA LEU A 158 -4.52 -3.67 -7.59
C LEU A 158 -5.52 -2.66 -8.15
N VAL A 159 -5.54 -2.55 -9.47
CA VAL A 159 -6.36 -1.58 -10.20
C VAL A 159 -7.56 -2.29 -10.82
N ALA A 160 -8.74 -1.72 -10.70
CA ALA A 160 -9.99 -2.28 -11.23
C ALA A 160 -10.73 -1.26 -12.08
N VAL A 161 -11.51 -1.75 -13.04
CA VAL A 161 -12.33 -0.92 -13.94
C VAL A 161 -13.80 -1.03 -13.53
N GLY A 162 -14.40 0.13 -13.26
CA GLY A 162 -15.84 0.27 -13.02
C GLY A 162 -16.35 -0.50 -11.81
N ALA A 163 -17.68 -0.67 -11.75
CA ALA A 163 -18.35 -1.36 -10.64
C ALA A 163 -18.15 -2.90 -10.64
N GLY A 164 -17.59 -3.46 -11.72
CA GLY A 164 -17.40 -4.90 -11.87
C GLY A 164 -16.25 -5.48 -11.05
N ASN A 165 -15.41 -4.63 -10.41
CA ASN A 165 -14.20 -5.03 -9.66
C ASN A 165 -13.25 -5.93 -10.45
N LEU A 166 -13.34 -5.90 -11.78
CA LEU A 166 -12.50 -6.67 -12.65
C LEU A 166 -11.20 -5.86 -12.88
N GLY A 167 -10.07 -6.46 -12.51
CA GLY A 167 -8.84 -5.74 -12.38
C GLY A 167 -7.58 -6.56 -12.61
N THR A 168 -6.45 -5.88 -12.47
CA THR A 168 -5.11 -6.47 -12.61
C THR A 168 -4.15 -5.88 -11.58
N VAL A 169 -2.98 -6.49 -11.46
CA VAL A 169 -1.87 -5.94 -10.68
C VAL A 169 -1.05 -5.00 -11.57
N ALA A 170 -0.91 -3.77 -11.11
CA ALA A 170 -0.08 -2.75 -11.70
C ALA A 170 1.16 -2.52 -10.82
N LEU A 171 2.33 -2.45 -11.44
CA LEU A 171 3.59 -2.17 -10.75
C LEU A 171 4.13 -0.80 -11.19
N CYS A 172 4.86 -0.13 -10.32
CA CYS A 172 5.67 1.01 -10.74
C CYS A 172 6.87 1.21 -9.82
N ARG A 173 7.85 1.95 -10.35
CA ARG A 173 8.87 2.59 -9.51
C ARG A 173 8.41 4.00 -9.14
N PRO A 174 8.73 4.47 -7.93
CA PRO A 174 8.56 5.87 -7.57
C PRO A 174 9.20 6.80 -8.60
N GLY A 175 8.42 7.76 -9.11
CA GLY A 175 8.87 8.71 -10.15
C GLY A 175 8.85 8.17 -11.59
N ALA A 176 8.38 6.94 -11.82
CA ALA A 176 8.17 6.43 -13.17
C ALA A 176 7.07 7.21 -13.91
N ALA A 177 7.13 7.20 -15.24
CA ALA A 177 6.15 7.88 -16.09
C ALA A 177 4.83 7.11 -16.27
N ALA A 178 4.85 5.78 -16.11
CA ALA A 178 3.69 4.91 -16.29
C ALA A 178 3.71 3.71 -15.34
N TRP A 179 2.54 3.15 -15.07
CA TRP A 179 2.35 1.86 -14.42
C TRP A 179 2.58 0.73 -15.42
N SER A 180 3.34 -0.29 -15.04
CA SER A 180 3.44 -1.53 -15.80
C SER A 180 2.31 -2.47 -15.46
N VAL A 181 1.72 -3.04 -16.51
CA VAL A 181 0.61 -3.99 -16.42
C VAL A 181 0.81 -5.11 -17.45
N SER A 182 0.45 -6.32 -17.08
CA SER A 182 0.44 -7.46 -18.01
C SER A 182 -0.58 -7.20 -19.11
N ALA A 183 -0.13 -7.17 -20.36
CA ALA A 183 -1.00 -6.76 -21.48
C ALA A 183 -2.02 -7.84 -21.87
N ARG A 184 -1.68 -9.12 -21.67
CA ARG A 184 -2.41 -10.27 -22.21
C ARG A 184 -3.01 -11.19 -21.15
N GLU A 185 -2.76 -10.88 -19.87
CA GLU A 185 -3.42 -11.61 -18.79
C GLU A 185 -4.88 -11.18 -18.70
N GLN A 186 -5.76 -12.16 -18.49
CA GLN A 186 -7.17 -11.90 -18.27
C GLN A 186 -7.31 -11.19 -16.92
N CYS A 187 -8.12 -10.14 -16.89
CA CYS A 187 -8.42 -9.49 -15.62
C CYS A 187 -9.22 -10.45 -14.72
N GLY A 188 -8.98 -10.35 -13.41
CA GLY A 188 -9.65 -11.16 -12.40
C GLY A 188 -10.39 -10.30 -11.38
N TRP A 189 -11.25 -10.92 -10.58
CA TRP A 189 -11.88 -10.27 -9.42
C TRP A 189 -10.97 -10.33 -8.22
N LEU A 190 -9.90 -9.55 -8.28
CA LEU A 190 -8.88 -9.54 -7.25
C LEU A 190 -9.28 -8.59 -6.12
N SER A 191 -9.06 -9.02 -4.88
CA SER A 191 -9.28 -8.21 -3.69
C SER A 191 -8.21 -8.48 -2.65
N GLY A 192 -7.79 -7.42 -1.94
CA GLY A 192 -6.69 -7.50 -1.00
C GLY A 192 -5.37 -7.83 -1.69
N MET A 193 -4.27 -7.30 -1.15
CA MET A 193 -2.95 -7.62 -1.67
C MET A 193 -1.92 -7.46 -0.56
N VAL A 194 -0.96 -8.36 -0.50
CA VAL A 194 0.16 -8.29 0.45
C VAL A 194 1.46 -8.70 -0.22
N PHE A 195 2.56 -8.09 0.19
CA PHE A 195 3.90 -8.48 -0.22
C PHE A 195 4.58 -9.26 0.91
N PHE A 196 5.04 -10.47 0.61
CA PHE A 196 5.68 -11.34 1.59
C PHE A 196 6.77 -12.17 0.92
N GLN A 197 7.96 -12.20 1.52
CA GLN A 197 9.11 -12.99 1.04
C GLN A 197 9.45 -12.80 -0.46
N GLY A 198 9.31 -11.59 -1.00
CA GLY A 198 9.66 -11.30 -2.39
C GLY A 198 8.54 -11.56 -3.40
N LYS A 199 7.38 -12.07 -2.96
CA LYS A 199 6.21 -12.31 -3.83
C LYS A 199 5.03 -11.46 -3.42
N LEU A 200 4.17 -11.16 -4.39
CA LEU A 200 2.85 -10.60 -4.13
C LEU A 200 1.85 -11.74 -3.95
N TYR A 201 0.90 -11.51 -3.06
CA TYR A 201 -0.23 -12.40 -2.86
C TYR A 201 -1.52 -11.60 -2.97
N ALA A 202 -2.48 -12.08 -3.74
CA ALA A 202 -3.79 -11.47 -3.93
C ALA A 202 -4.90 -12.53 -3.79
N ILE A 203 -6.09 -12.13 -3.37
CA ILE A 203 -7.24 -13.04 -3.26
C ILE A 203 -8.06 -12.92 -4.53
N ASP A 204 -8.26 -14.02 -5.26
CA ASP A 204 -9.25 -14.10 -6.34
C ASP A 204 -10.61 -14.40 -5.71
N THR A 205 -11.49 -13.41 -5.66
CA THR A 205 -12.85 -13.57 -5.11
C THR A 205 -13.77 -14.39 -6.00
N GLY A 206 -13.41 -14.61 -7.27
CA GLY A 206 -14.14 -15.46 -8.18
C GLY A 206 -13.82 -16.94 -8.04
N THR A 207 -12.64 -17.31 -7.51
CA THR A 207 -12.30 -18.71 -7.17
C THR A 207 -12.15 -18.98 -5.68
N GLU A 208 -12.10 -17.92 -4.86
CA GLU A 208 -11.76 -17.96 -3.43
C GLU A 208 -10.32 -18.43 -3.15
N ASP A 209 -9.42 -18.38 -4.14
CA ASP A 209 -8.03 -18.79 -4.00
C ASP A 209 -7.10 -17.63 -3.64
N LEU A 210 -5.99 -17.97 -2.98
CA LEU A 210 -4.85 -17.09 -2.80
C LEU A 210 -3.87 -17.27 -3.96
N LEU A 211 -3.74 -16.24 -4.80
CA LEU A 211 -2.80 -16.23 -5.92
C LEU A 211 -1.44 -15.75 -5.44
N ALA A 212 -0.38 -16.51 -5.77
CA ALA A 212 1.00 -16.07 -5.62
C ALA A 212 1.48 -15.51 -6.96
N ILE A 213 1.94 -14.27 -6.94
CA ILE A 213 2.31 -13.48 -8.11
C ILE A 213 3.79 -13.18 -8.01
N ASP A 214 4.56 -13.69 -8.96
CA ASP A 214 5.98 -13.46 -9.05
C ASP A 214 6.26 -12.09 -9.66
N ILE A 215 7.24 -11.38 -9.09
CA ILE A 215 7.65 -10.05 -9.55
C ILE A 215 9.06 -10.15 -10.12
N VAL A 216 9.21 -9.68 -11.34
CA VAL A 216 10.51 -9.48 -11.98
C VAL A 216 10.83 -7.99 -11.92
N ASP A 217 11.78 -7.64 -11.04
CA ASP A 217 12.28 -6.28 -10.84
C ASP A 217 13.80 -6.27 -10.99
N GLU A 218 14.28 -6.21 -12.23
CA GLU A 218 15.72 -6.15 -12.54
C GLU A 218 16.27 -4.74 -12.25
N HIS A 219 17.42 -4.68 -11.58
CA HIS A 219 18.06 -3.43 -11.14
C HIS A 219 18.50 -2.50 -12.30
N ASP A 220 18.59 -2.99 -13.54
CA ASP A 220 19.13 -2.26 -14.69
C ASP A 220 18.04 -1.67 -15.59
N ASN A 221 17.25 -0.73 -15.05
CA ASN A 221 16.35 0.15 -15.81
C ASN A 221 15.18 -0.56 -16.54
N ALA A 222 15.03 -1.88 -16.41
CA ALA A 222 13.89 -2.63 -16.93
C ALA A 222 12.62 -2.30 -16.13
N THR A 223 11.48 -2.14 -16.80
CA THR A 223 10.19 -1.86 -16.14
C THR A 223 9.78 -3.06 -15.28
N PRO A 224 9.42 -2.87 -13.99
CA PRO A 224 9.02 -3.99 -13.12
C PRO A 224 7.78 -4.69 -13.69
N ARG A 225 7.69 -6.01 -13.56
CA ARG A 225 6.58 -6.77 -14.17
C ARG A 225 6.16 -7.97 -13.34
N VAL A 226 4.94 -8.43 -13.58
CA VAL A 226 4.44 -9.71 -13.10
C VAL A 226 4.89 -10.81 -14.06
N SER A 227 5.19 -12.01 -13.55
CA SER A 227 5.54 -13.21 -14.33
C SER A 227 4.69 -14.41 -13.97
#